data_AF-A0A8B3NF76-F1
#
_entry.id   AF-A0A8B3NF76-F1
#
_cell.length_a   1.000
_cell.length_b   1.000
_cell.length_c   1.000
_cell.angle_alpha   90.00
_cell.angle_beta   90.00
_cell.angle_gamma   90.00
#
_symmetry.space_group_name_H-M   'P 1'
#
loop_
_entity.id
_entity.type
_entity.pdbx_description
1 polymer ?
#
loop_
_entity_poly.entity_id
_entity_poly.type
_entity_poly.pdbx_seq_one_letter_code
_entity_poly.pdbx_strand_id
1 'polypeptide(L)' 'MTTTVTAKGQVTIPKPVRDLLGIVPGSKVDFRRAADG' A
#
# COMPACT_ATOMS: atom_id res chain seq x y z
N MET A 1 9.14 -3.85 6.65
CA MET A 1 9.03 -2.44 7.08
C MET A 1 7.60 -2.24 7.54
N THR A 2 7.36 -2.08 8.84
CA THR A 2 6.00 -1.96 9.39
C THR A 2 5.49 -0.54 9.17
N THR A 3 4.24 -0.42 8.70
CA THR A 3 3.60 0.89 8.46
C THR A 3 2.32 0.99 9.27
N THR A 4 2.16 2.07 10.01
CA THR A 4 0.98 2.30 10.84
C THR A 4 -0.14 2.94 10.02
N VAL A 5 -1.37 2.48 10.23
CA VAL A 5 -2.56 3.12 9.68
C VAL A 5 -2.78 4.46 10.40
N THR A 6 -2.97 5.54 9.66
CA THR A 6 -3.24 6.86 10.25
C THR A 6 -4.67 6.92 10.82
N ALA A 7 -4.96 7.94 11.63
CA ALA A 7 -6.31 8.16 12.18
C ALA A 7 -7.41 8.31 11.10
N LYS A 8 -7.02 8.63 9.86
CA LYS A 8 -7.94 8.74 8.71
C LYS A 8 -8.07 7.43 7.91
N GLY A 9 -7.52 6.33 8.40
CA GLY A 9 -7.56 5.03 7.71
C GLY A 9 -6.60 4.91 6.53
N GLN A 10 -5.60 5.79 6.41
CA GLN A 10 -4.63 5.73 5.30
C GLN A 10 -3.41 4.88 5.68
N VAL A 11 -2.91 4.08 4.75
CA VAL A 11 -1.65 3.35 4.86
C VAL A 11 -0.65 3.88 3.84
N THR A 12 0.61 4.02 4.25
CA THR A 12 1.67 4.46 3.34
C THR A 12 2.34 3.24 2.73
N ILE A 13 2.30 3.11 1.40
CA ILE A 13 3.10 2.12 0.68
C ILE A 13 4.56 2.64 0.62
N PRO A 14 5.56 1.93 1.18
CA PRO A 14 6.96 2.37 1.15
C PRO A 14 7.48 2.56 -0.27
N LYS A 15 8.42 3.50 -0.45
CA LYS A 15 8.98 3.84 -1.78
C LYS A 15 9.48 2.61 -2.56
N PRO A 16 10.28 1.69 -1.97
CA PRO A 16 10.76 0.52 -2.71
C PRO A 16 9.64 -0.38 -3.26
N VAL A 17 8.52 -0.48 -2.53
CA VAL A 17 7.37 -1.28 -2.95
C VAL A 17 6.60 -0.58 -4.08
N ARG A 18 6.45 0.75 -4.01
CA ARG A 18 5.82 1.53 -5.10
C ARG A 18 6.64 1.42 -6.38
N ASP A 19 7.95 1.58 -6.28
CA ASP A 19 8.87 1.53 -7.41
C ASP A 19 8.83 0.13 -8.05
N LEU A 20 8.81 -0.94 -7.24
CA LEU A 20 8.68 -2.32 -7.70
C LEU A 20 7.34 -2.61 -8.41
N LEU A 21 6.24 -2.08 -7.88
CA LEU A 21 4.89 -2.30 -8.43
C LEU A 21 4.49 -1.27 -9.50
N GLY A 22 5.35 -0.28 -9.79
CA GLY A 22 5.06 0.81 -10.72
C GLY A 22 3.92 1.74 -10.28
N ILE A 23 3.65 1.84 -8.97
CA ILE A 23 2.56 2.64 -8.44
C ILE A 23 2.96 4.12 -8.40
N VAL A 24 2.24 4.94 -9.16
CA VAL A 24 2.43 6.40 -9.23
C VAL A 24 1.25 7.15 -8.60
N PRO A 25 1.37 8.46 -8.28
CA PRO A 25 0.24 9.26 -7.81
C PRO A 25 -0.97 9.16 -8.76
N GLY A 26 -2.15 8.91 -8.20
CA GLY A 26 -3.39 8.72 -8.97
C GLY A 26 -3.68 7.29 -9.41
N SER A 27 -2.75 6.35 -9.18
CA SER A 27 -3.01 4.92 -9.45
C SER A 27 -4.15 4.41 -8.59
N LYS A 28 -5.07 3.64 -9.20
CA LYS A 28 -6.09 2.89 -8.47
C LYS A 28 -5.51 1.56 -8.02
N VAL A 29 -5.82 1.14 -6.81
CA VAL A 29 -5.34 -0.11 -6.22
C VAL A 29 -6.54 -0.85 -5.66
N ASP A 30 -6.71 -2.11 -6.05
CA ASP A 30 -7.72 -3.01 -5.51
C ASP A 30 -7.08 -3.90 -4.45
N PHE A 31 -7.65 -3.89 -3.24
CA PHE A 31 -7.20 -4.75 -2.15
C PHE A 31 -7.92 -6.09 -2.21
N ARG A 32 -7.16 -7.17 -2.07
CA ARG A 32 -7.70 -8.53 -1.84
C ARG A 32 -6.98 -9.13 -0.65
N ARG A 33 -7.71 -9.92 0.13
CA ARG A 33 -7.14 -10.68 1.24
C ARG A 33 -6.37 -11.86 0.69
N ALA A 34 -5.11 -12.04 1.12
CA ALA A 34 -4.34 -13.23 0.81
C ALA A 34 -4.77 -14.38 1.74
N ALA A 35 -4.42 -15.62 1.39
CA ALA A 35 -4.83 -16.80 2.15
C ALA A 35 -4.24 -16.82 3.57
N ASP A 36 -3.10 -16.17 3.77
CA ASP A 36 -2.34 -16.06 5.00
C ASP A 36 -2.69 -14.82 5.85
N GLY A 37 -3.61 -13.97 5.37
CA GLY A 37 -4.01 -12.73 6.05
C GLY A 37 -3.16 -11.55 5.66
#